data_AF-A0AAN5Z8D6-F1
#
_entry.id   AF-A0AAN5Z8D6-F1
#
_cell.length_a   1.000
_cell.length_b   1.000
_cell.length_c   1.000
_cell.angle_alpha   90.00
_cell.angle_beta   90.00
_cell.angle_gamma   90.00
#
_symmetry.space_group_name_H-M   'P 1'
#
loop_
_entity.id
_entity.type
_entity.pdbx_description
1 polymer ?
#
loop_
_entity_poly.entity_id
_entity_poly.type
_entity_poly.pdbx_seq_one_letter_code
_entity_poly.pdbx_strand_id
1 'polypeptide(L)'
;MASILRQIVAGPRARHPEAGLDLCYVTDHIIATSGPSETYPQLAYRNPLDQVVKFLDSKHGDDWAIWEFRAEGTGYPDESVYGRVRHYPWPDHHPPPFRLVPMIMASMRNWLHGGELDGGKVASDGRPMSSSKGTLTQEQKDAKREKRVVVVHCKAGKGRSGTVSCSYLIAEEGWKPEDALARFTERRMRPKFGAGVSIPSQLRWISYVERWTKGGKKYTDRPIEIAEIHVWGLRHGVKVDIEGFRDEGKKIGVFHTFKKQERVVVDPAAPEESGISDMIWEMAGYPAAKANQKAPEDAHYSDATNPGDDPATEDKGKKHALKRKGTEILHKVSSKGTKPKNGSASSSKTDVTDNSEEEPGGMAVILRPTEPVRIPNSDVNISVERRNKTPKSMGLTMVTAVAHVWFNTFFEGEGPERDGKALDSGVFSIEWDAMDGIKGSSRKGSRAFDRIAVVWRVAGTDALPEEVVEPAEGQPVPQVRPADWQGANKEDPDSQKDLGLRVQSPASADVSKASSMRSTEEPGETKDGELEGVRSSGPTGEDLHVGDHGEVKDGNKK
;
A
#
# COMPACT_ATOMS: atom_id res chain seq x y z
N MET A 1 30.89 -15.48 -13.87
CA MET A 1 30.46 -14.49 -12.86
C MET A 1 28.98 -14.10 -13.00
N ALA A 2 28.47 -13.74 -14.19
CA ALA A 2 27.05 -13.37 -14.38
C ALA A 2 26.03 -14.44 -13.94
N SER A 3 26.33 -15.73 -14.16
CA SER A 3 25.46 -16.84 -13.71
C SER A 3 25.26 -16.88 -12.18
N ILE A 4 26.30 -16.57 -11.40
CA ILE A 4 26.23 -16.54 -9.93
C ILE A 4 25.43 -15.32 -9.44
N LEU A 5 25.64 -14.15 -10.05
CA LEU A 5 24.89 -12.93 -9.72
C LEU A 5 23.38 -13.09 -10.00
N ARG A 6 23.02 -13.71 -11.14
CA ARG A 6 21.62 -14.07 -11.45
C ARG A 6 21.04 -15.04 -10.42
N GLN A 7 21.81 -16.03 -9.97
CA GLN A 7 21.36 -16.98 -8.94
C GLN A 7 21.08 -16.28 -7.60
N ILE A 8 21.87 -15.27 -7.24
CA ILE A 8 21.65 -14.49 -6.02
C ILE A 8 20.39 -13.62 -6.15
N VAL A 9 20.22 -12.91 -7.26
CA VAL A 9 19.06 -12.03 -7.48
C VAL A 9 17.75 -12.81 -7.68
N ALA A 10 17.82 -14.01 -8.27
CA ALA A 10 16.71 -14.95 -8.36
C ALA A 10 16.56 -15.84 -7.12
N GLY A 11 17.40 -15.69 -6.11
CA GLY A 11 17.52 -16.59 -4.96
C GLY A 11 16.19 -17.00 -4.31
N PRO A 12 15.24 -16.07 -4.07
CA PRO A 12 13.95 -16.41 -3.47
C PRO A 12 13.00 -17.21 -4.36
N ARG A 13 13.27 -17.28 -5.67
CA ARG A 13 12.32 -17.74 -6.68
C ARG A 13 12.76 -19.07 -7.30
N ALA A 14 11.78 -19.88 -7.68
CA ALA A 14 12.03 -21.14 -8.36
C ALA A 14 12.50 -20.85 -9.80
N ARG A 15 13.53 -21.59 -10.25
CA ARG A 15 13.97 -21.55 -11.65
C ARG A 15 13.27 -22.66 -12.41
N HIS A 16 13.03 -22.42 -13.70
CA HIS A 16 12.56 -23.46 -14.60
C HIS A 16 13.62 -24.57 -14.66
N PRO A 17 13.28 -25.83 -14.35
CA PRO A 17 14.25 -26.92 -14.23
C PRO A 17 14.97 -27.20 -15.56
N GLU A 18 14.27 -27.10 -16.69
CA GLU A 18 14.84 -27.38 -18.01
C GLU A 18 15.54 -26.18 -18.65
N ALA A 19 15.03 -24.97 -18.40
CA ALA A 19 15.50 -23.77 -19.12
C ALA A 19 16.61 -23.04 -18.35
N GLY A 20 16.70 -23.26 -17.03
CA GLY A 20 17.55 -22.47 -16.16
C GLY A 20 17.16 -20.99 -16.11
N LEU A 21 15.94 -20.62 -16.49
CA LEU A 21 15.46 -19.25 -16.43
C LEU A 21 14.68 -19.01 -15.14
N ASP A 22 14.66 -17.76 -14.66
CA ASP A 22 13.75 -17.33 -13.59
C ASP A 22 12.32 -17.20 -14.18
N LEU A 23 11.69 -18.35 -14.40
CA LEU A 23 10.43 -18.55 -15.10
C LEU A 23 9.72 -19.78 -14.50
N CYS A 24 8.40 -19.73 -14.34
CA CYS A 24 7.59 -20.86 -13.92
C CYS A 24 6.23 -20.88 -14.62
N TYR A 25 5.69 -22.08 -14.82
CA TYR A 25 4.28 -22.27 -15.17
C TYR A 25 3.45 -22.21 -13.89
N VAL A 26 2.67 -21.14 -13.74
CA VAL A 26 1.66 -21.01 -12.69
C VAL A 26 0.55 -22.01 -12.98
N THR A 27 0.04 -22.01 -14.20
CA THR A 27 -0.79 -23.07 -14.79
C THR A 27 -0.18 -23.51 -16.10
N ASP A 28 -0.82 -24.44 -16.82
CA ASP A 28 -0.35 -24.87 -18.13
C ASP A 28 -0.43 -23.75 -19.17
N HIS A 29 -1.28 -22.73 -18.92
CA HIS A 29 -1.52 -21.60 -19.81
C HIS A 29 -0.97 -20.25 -19.30
N ILE A 30 -0.54 -20.16 -18.03
CA ILE A 30 0.01 -18.93 -17.44
C ILE A 30 1.45 -19.16 -17.00
N ILE A 31 2.37 -18.44 -17.63
CA ILE A 31 3.78 -18.41 -17.32
C ILE A 31 4.11 -17.10 -16.60
N ALA A 32 4.79 -17.17 -15.47
CA ALA A 32 5.32 -16.01 -14.78
C ALA A 32 6.86 -15.98 -14.88
N THR A 33 7.44 -14.82 -15.22
CA THR A 33 8.90 -14.65 -15.29
C THR A 33 9.35 -13.31 -14.70
N SER A 34 10.61 -13.20 -14.31
CA SER A 34 11.21 -11.89 -14.03
C SER A 34 11.44 -11.12 -15.33
N GLY A 35 11.51 -9.79 -15.23
CA GLY A 35 11.63 -8.93 -16.40
C GLY A 35 12.90 -9.23 -17.18
N PRO A 36 12.81 -9.74 -18.42
CA PRO A 36 13.98 -10.03 -19.22
C PRO A 36 14.70 -8.74 -19.61
N SER A 37 15.94 -8.86 -20.08
CA SER A 37 16.72 -7.70 -20.50
C SER A 37 17.66 -8.05 -21.63
N GLU A 38 17.90 -7.08 -22.51
CA GLU A 38 18.89 -7.15 -23.59
C GLU A 38 20.12 -6.28 -23.29
N THR A 39 19.98 -5.29 -22.40
CA THR A 39 21.01 -4.28 -22.16
C THR A 39 21.90 -4.61 -20.96
N TYR A 40 23.20 -4.33 -21.10
CA TYR A 40 24.12 -4.26 -19.97
C TYR A 40 23.91 -2.94 -19.21
N PRO A 41 23.95 -2.91 -17.86
CA PRO A 41 24.36 -3.97 -16.93
C PRO A 41 23.25 -4.94 -16.50
N GLN A 42 21.99 -4.72 -16.85
CA GLN A 42 20.84 -5.52 -16.40
C GLN A 42 20.98 -7.01 -16.79
N LEU A 43 21.53 -7.28 -17.97
CA LEU A 43 21.85 -8.63 -18.46
C LEU A 43 22.70 -9.45 -17.46
N ALA A 44 23.53 -8.80 -16.63
CA ALA A 44 24.39 -9.49 -15.67
C ALA A 44 23.62 -10.13 -14.52
N TYR A 45 22.38 -9.69 -14.25
CA TYR A 45 21.60 -10.13 -13.09
C TYR A 45 20.12 -10.48 -13.39
N ARG A 46 19.62 -10.24 -14.61
CA ARG A 46 18.28 -10.66 -15.08
C ARG A 46 18.34 -11.80 -16.10
N ASN A 47 17.17 -12.35 -16.45
CA ASN A 47 17.04 -13.31 -17.55
C ASN A 47 17.45 -12.64 -18.87
N PRO A 48 18.34 -13.26 -19.68
CA PRO A 48 18.60 -12.82 -21.04
C PRO A 48 17.33 -12.96 -21.89
N LEU A 49 16.93 -11.89 -22.58
CA LEU A 49 15.69 -11.92 -23.39
C LEU A 49 15.78 -12.96 -24.52
N ASP A 50 16.92 -13.06 -25.19
CA ASP A 50 17.19 -14.04 -26.25
C ASP A 50 16.93 -15.48 -25.79
N GLN A 51 17.31 -15.81 -24.55
CA GLN A 51 17.06 -17.15 -23.99
C GLN A 51 15.60 -17.37 -23.62
N VAL A 52 14.90 -16.33 -23.15
CA VAL A 52 13.45 -16.41 -22.88
C VAL A 52 12.69 -16.63 -24.19
N VAL A 53 12.94 -15.82 -25.22
CA VAL A 53 12.31 -15.95 -26.53
C VAL A 53 12.61 -17.32 -27.14
N LYS A 54 13.87 -17.75 -27.15
CA LYS A 54 14.25 -19.08 -27.66
C LYS A 54 13.51 -20.21 -26.93
N PHE A 55 13.36 -20.11 -25.62
CA PHE A 55 12.60 -21.10 -24.85
C PHE A 55 11.12 -21.11 -25.26
N LEU A 56 10.49 -19.92 -25.33
CA LEU A 56 9.08 -19.78 -25.69
C LEU A 56 8.80 -20.28 -27.12
N ASP A 57 9.65 -19.93 -28.09
CA ASP A 57 9.52 -20.42 -29.46
C ASP A 57 9.66 -21.95 -29.53
N SER A 58 10.63 -22.51 -28.79
CA SER A 58 10.85 -23.95 -28.80
C SER A 58 9.71 -24.77 -28.19
N LYS A 59 8.97 -24.19 -27.22
CA LYS A 59 7.90 -24.88 -26.50
C LYS A 59 6.51 -24.57 -27.04
N HIS A 60 6.28 -23.34 -27.50
CA HIS A 60 4.97 -22.80 -27.83
C HIS A 60 4.87 -22.26 -29.27
N GLY A 61 5.96 -22.19 -30.02
CA GLY A 61 5.95 -21.67 -31.39
C GLY A 61 5.37 -20.25 -31.48
N ASP A 62 4.21 -20.13 -32.12
CA ASP A 62 3.49 -18.86 -32.31
C ASP A 62 2.42 -18.58 -31.24
N ASP A 63 2.20 -19.52 -30.31
CA ASP A 63 1.09 -19.52 -29.37
C ASP A 63 1.47 -18.92 -27.99
N TRP A 64 2.45 -18.02 -27.95
CA TRP A 64 2.80 -17.26 -26.73
C TRP A 64 2.73 -15.75 -26.95
N ALA A 65 2.35 -15.00 -25.91
CA ALA A 65 2.42 -13.54 -25.88
C ALA A 65 2.66 -13.02 -24.45
N ILE A 66 3.22 -11.82 -24.34
CA ILE A 66 3.65 -11.19 -23.08
C ILE A 66 2.65 -10.15 -22.59
N TRP A 67 2.37 -10.15 -21.29
CA TRP A 67 1.72 -9.06 -20.56
C TRP A 67 2.72 -8.41 -19.61
N GLU A 68 2.96 -7.13 -19.84
CA GLU A 68 4.05 -6.33 -19.29
C GLU A 68 3.49 -5.26 -18.34
N PHE A 69 4.04 -5.16 -17.13
CA PHE A 69 3.49 -4.35 -16.05
C PHE A 69 4.41 -3.24 -15.51
N ARG A 70 5.54 -2.93 -16.16
CA ARG A 70 6.57 -2.01 -15.64
C ARG A 70 6.36 -0.57 -16.07
N ALA A 71 5.92 0.28 -15.14
CA ALA A 71 5.95 1.74 -15.35
C ALA A 71 7.37 2.32 -15.43
N GLU A 72 8.36 1.61 -14.91
CA GLU A 72 9.77 1.99 -14.97
C GLU A 72 10.44 1.64 -16.32
N GLY A 73 9.69 1.13 -17.29
CA GLY A 73 10.19 0.72 -18.61
C GLY A 73 10.45 -0.78 -18.71
N THR A 74 10.07 -1.37 -19.84
CA THR A 74 10.15 -2.81 -20.13
C THR A 74 11.58 -3.35 -20.08
N GLY A 75 12.56 -2.53 -20.52
CA GLY A 75 13.97 -2.90 -20.64
C GLY A 75 14.36 -3.54 -21.97
N TYR A 76 13.44 -3.56 -22.94
CA TYR A 76 13.64 -4.06 -24.30
C TYR A 76 12.52 -3.51 -25.22
N PRO A 77 12.79 -3.28 -26.51
CA PRO A 77 11.78 -2.80 -27.46
C PRO A 77 10.84 -3.95 -27.91
N ASP A 78 9.62 -3.63 -28.33
CA ASP A 78 8.58 -4.62 -28.67
C ASP A 78 8.99 -5.54 -29.83
N GLU A 79 9.82 -5.05 -30.74
CA GLU A 79 10.34 -5.81 -31.87
C GLU A 79 11.20 -7.00 -31.43
N SER A 80 11.85 -6.91 -30.25
CA SER A 80 12.66 -7.99 -29.68
C SER A 80 11.83 -9.21 -29.28
N VAL A 81 10.49 -9.05 -29.21
CA VAL A 81 9.53 -10.13 -28.93
C VAL A 81 8.49 -10.26 -30.04
N TYR A 82 8.85 -9.87 -31.27
CA TYR A 82 8.00 -9.97 -32.46
C TYR A 82 6.70 -9.16 -32.37
N GLY A 83 6.66 -8.12 -31.53
CA GLY A 83 5.44 -7.39 -31.19
C GLY A 83 4.43 -8.22 -30.39
N ARG A 84 4.82 -9.38 -29.86
CA ARG A 84 3.96 -10.26 -29.04
C ARG A 84 3.91 -9.81 -27.58
N VAL A 85 3.65 -8.53 -27.36
CA VAL A 85 3.63 -7.92 -26.02
C VAL A 85 2.45 -6.95 -25.90
N ARG A 86 1.86 -6.91 -24.70
CA ARG A 86 0.82 -5.96 -24.31
C ARG A 86 1.22 -5.25 -23.03
N HIS A 87 1.01 -3.93 -22.99
CA HIS A 87 1.47 -3.08 -21.90
C HIS A 87 0.33 -2.61 -21.02
N TYR A 88 0.47 -2.86 -19.73
CA TYR A 88 -0.38 -2.33 -18.66
C TYR A 88 0.50 -1.89 -17.48
N PRO A 89 1.31 -0.83 -17.63
CA PRO A 89 2.29 -0.42 -16.64
C PRO A 89 1.69 0.21 -15.37
N TRP A 90 2.24 -0.16 -14.20
CA TRP A 90 2.08 0.60 -12.96
C TRP A 90 3.35 0.50 -12.08
N PRO A 91 3.52 1.42 -11.10
CA PRO A 91 4.67 1.47 -10.21
C PRO A 91 4.98 0.17 -9.46
N ASP A 92 6.27 -0.08 -9.22
CA ASP A 92 6.73 -1.25 -8.48
C ASP A 92 6.21 -1.24 -7.03
N HIS A 93 5.99 -2.42 -6.43
CA HIS A 93 5.48 -2.58 -5.06
C HIS A 93 4.07 -2.07 -4.75
N HIS A 94 3.33 -1.54 -5.73
CA HIS A 94 1.95 -1.09 -5.56
C HIS A 94 0.96 -2.03 -6.27
N PRO A 95 -0.34 -2.01 -5.90
CA PRO A 95 -1.39 -2.58 -6.75
C PRO A 95 -1.55 -1.77 -8.05
N PRO A 96 -2.16 -2.34 -9.11
CA PRO A 96 -2.51 -1.58 -10.31
C PRO A 96 -3.67 -0.61 -10.02
N PRO A 97 -3.85 0.49 -10.78
CA PRO A 97 -5.14 1.16 -10.85
C PRO A 97 -6.24 0.13 -11.14
N PHE A 98 -7.32 0.11 -10.37
CA PHE A 98 -8.29 -0.98 -10.49
C PHE A 98 -8.93 -1.02 -11.89
N ARG A 99 -9.08 0.14 -12.53
CA ARG A 99 -9.55 0.27 -13.93
C ARG A 99 -8.73 -0.54 -14.96
N LEU A 100 -7.46 -0.86 -14.67
CA LEU A 100 -6.66 -1.70 -15.55
C LEU A 100 -7.00 -3.18 -15.41
N VAL A 101 -7.55 -3.61 -14.27
CA VAL A 101 -7.81 -5.03 -14.00
C VAL A 101 -8.80 -5.62 -15.02
N PRO A 102 -9.99 -5.04 -15.27
CA PRO A 102 -10.91 -5.55 -16.30
C PRO A 102 -10.25 -5.66 -17.68
N MET A 103 -9.43 -4.67 -18.06
CA MET A 103 -8.72 -4.67 -19.34
C MET A 103 -7.70 -5.80 -19.42
N ILE A 104 -6.92 -6.02 -18.36
CA ILE A 104 -5.92 -7.10 -18.33
C ILE A 104 -6.62 -8.46 -18.41
N MET A 105 -7.69 -8.68 -17.63
CA MET A 105 -8.45 -9.95 -17.63
C MET A 105 -9.01 -10.24 -19.02
N ALA A 106 -9.74 -9.30 -19.62
CA ALA A 106 -10.28 -9.44 -20.96
C ALA A 106 -9.18 -9.68 -22.01
N SER A 107 -8.07 -8.97 -21.90
CA SER A 107 -6.95 -9.11 -22.82
C SER A 107 -6.33 -10.51 -22.78
N MET A 108 -6.08 -11.04 -21.58
CA MET A 108 -5.55 -12.38 -21.39
C MET A 108 -6.54 -13.45 -21.86
N ARG A 109 -7.82 -13.33 -21.47
CA ARG A 109 -8.89 -14.25 -21.87
C ARG A 109 -9.00 -14.30 -23.39
N ASN A 110 -9.10 -13.14 -24.04
CA ASN A 110 -9.30 -13.07 -25.48
C ASN A 110 -8.15 -13.74 -26.24
N TRP A 111 -6.90 -13.58 -25.78
CA TRP A 111 -5.77 -14.30 -26.36
C TRP A 111 -5.86 -15.80 -26.13
N LEU A 112 -6.08 -16.24 -24.88
CA LEU A 112 -6.16 -17.64 -24.53
C LEU A 112 -7.32 -18.34 -25.24
N HIS A 113 -8.41 -17.65 -25.56
CA HIS A 113 -9.57 -18.19 -26.27
C HIS A 113 -9.49 -18.06 -27.80
N GLY A 114 -8.28 -17.91 -28.35
CA GLY A 114 -8.07 -17.95 -29.80
C GLY A 114 -8.23 -16.60 -30.53
N GLY A 115 -8.48 -15.51 -29.79
CA GLY A 115 -8.58 -14.15 -30.33
C GLY A 115 -7.24 -13.58 -30.81
N GLU A 116 -7.29 -12.52 -31.63
CA GLU A 116 -6.08 -11.84 -32.10
C GLU A 116 -5.40 -11.08 -30.97
N LEU A 117 -4.06 -11.13 -30.92
CA LEU A 117 -3.29 -10.32 -29.98
C LEU A 117 -3.43 -8.82 -30.29
N ASP A 118 -3.53 -8.49 -31.58
CA ASP A 118 -3.52 -7.15 -32.17
C ASP A 118 -4.90 -6.48 -32.24
N GLY A 119 -5.94 -7.03 -31.59
CA GLY A 119 -7.28 -6.44 -31.53
C GLY A 119 -7.35 -5.11 -30.75
N GLY A 120 -6.42 -4.18 -31.00
CA GLY A 120 -6.19 -2.97 -30.23
C GLY A 120 -4.80 -2.37 -30.46
N LYS A 121 -4.19 -2.48 -31.66
CA LYS A 121 -3.10 -1.55 -31.99
C LYS A 121 -3.67 -0.15 -31.92
N VAL A 122 -3.03 0.71 -31.15
CA VAL A 122 -3.39 2.11 -31.08
C VAL A 122 -2.28 2.86 -31.80
N ALA A 123 -2.61 3.67 -32.80
CA ALA A 123 -1.65 4.58 -33.40
C ALA A 123 -1.00 5.45 -32.31
N SER A 124 0.16 6.04 -32.58
CA SER A 124 0.87 6.90 -31.62
C SER A 124 0.04 8.07 -31.06
N ASP A 125 -1.12 8.34 -31.68
CA ASP A 125 -2.11 9.36 -31.33
C ASP A 125 -3.38 8.83 -30.64
N GLY A 126 -3.48 7.55 -30.29
CA GLY A 126 -4.63 7.02 -29.56
C GLY A 126 -5.72 6.37 -30.41
N ARG A 127 -5.56 6.21 -31.75
CA ARG A 127 -6.59 5.61 -32.62
C ARG A 127 -6.47 4.10 -32.85
N PRO A 128 -7.56 3.31 -32.81
CA PRO A 128 -7.53 1.87 -33.11
C PRO A 128 -7.12 1.57 -34.55
N MET A 129 -6.14 0.70 -34.74
CA MET A 129 -5.73 0.11 -36.01
C MET A 129 -6.26 -1.32 -36.09
N SER A 130 -7.13 -1.59 -37.06
CA SER A 130 -7.63 -2.93 -37.37
C SER A 130 -6.57 -3.72 -38.15
N SER A 131 -6.24 -4.92 -37.70
CA SER A 131 -5.53 -5.90 -38.52
C SER A 131 -6.55 -6.73 -39.31
N SER A 132 -6.44 -6.68 -40.64
CA SER A 132 -7.27 -7.43 -41.58
C SER A 132 -6.79 -8.88 -41.73
N LYS A 133 -6.91 -9.70 -40.69
CA LYS A 133 -6.77 -11.17 -40.81
C LYS A 133 -8.13 -11.83 -40.63
N GLY A 134 -8.45 -12.75 -41.55
CA GLY A 134 -9.76 -13.38 -41.66
C GLY A 134 -10.21 -14.11 -40.39
N THR A 135 -11.52 -14.18 -40.18
CA THR A 135 -12.15 -14.82 -39.02
C THR A 135 -11.82 -16.32 -38.99
N LEU A 136 -11.17 -16.77 -37.91
CA LEU A 136 -10.91 -18.20 -37.66
C LEU A 136 -12.23 -18.98 -37.48
N THR A 137 -12.26 -20.21 -37.98
CA THR A 137 -13.35 -21.17 -37.71
C THR A 137 -13.35 -21.58 -36.24
N GLN A 138 -14.48 -22.11 -35.73
CA GLN A 138 -14.60 -22.53 -34.33
C GLN A 138 -13.59 -23.64 -33.98
N GLU A 139 -13.41 -24.64 -34.85
CA GLU A 139 -12.41 -25.70 -34.66
C GLU A 139 -10.98 -25.16 -34.58
N GLN A 140 -10.65 -24.13 -35.38
CA GLN A 140 -9.34 -23.47 -35.32
C GLN A 140 -9.16 -22.64 -34.05
N LYS A 141 -10.23 -22.06 -33.51
CA LYS A 141 -10.20 -21.36 -32.22
C LYS A 141 -10.00 -22.33 -31.08
N ASP A 142 -10.71 -23.46 -31.08
CA ASP A 142 -10.62 -24.49 -30.05
C ASP A 142 -9.22 -25.13 -30.04
N ALA A 143 -8.66 -25.45 -31.21
CA ALA A 143 -7.30 -26.00 -31.32
C ALA A 143 -6.20 -25.02 -30.87
N LYS A 144 -6.41 -23.71 -31.04
CA LYS A 144 -5.51 -22.66 -30.51
C LYS A 144 -5.68 -22.49 -29.01
N ARG A 145 -6.90 -22.57 -28.50
CA ARG A 145 -7.21 -22.41 -27.08
C ARG A 145 -6.46 -23.42 -26.21
N GLU A 146 -6.30 -24.64 -26.68
CA GLU A 146 -5.56 -25.68 -25.96
C GLU A 146 -4.04 -25.47 -25.93
N LYS A 147 -3.48 -24.62 -26.79
CA LYS A 147 -2.02 -24.45 -26.95
C LYS A 147 -1.50 -23.12 -26.46
N ARG A 148 -2.35 -22.09 -26.41
CA ARG A 148 -1.91 -20.73 -26.10
C ARG A 148 -1.49 -20.55 -24.66
N VAL A 149 -0.43 -19.77 -24.49
CA VAL A 149 0.09 -19.36 -23.20
C VAL A 149 0.20 -17.84 -23.09
N VAL A 150 -0.08 -17.34 -21.90
CA VAL A 150 0.17 -15.97 -21.46
C VAL A 150 1.46 -15.94 -20.66
N VAL A 151 2.36 -15.03 -21.00
CA VAL A 151 3.60 -14.78 -20.26
C VAL A 151 3.47 -13.48 -19.51
N VAL A 152 3.24 -13.52 -18.20
CA VAL A 152 3.21 -12.32 -17.36
C VAL A 152 4.61 -12.01 -16.82
N HIS A 153 5.00 -10.74 -16.86
CA HIS A 153 6.19 -10.31 -16.13
C HIS A 153 6.09 -8.88 -15.61
N CYS A 154 6.91 -8.62 -14.60
CA CYS A 154 7.18 -7.28 -14.10
C CYS A 154 8.71 -7.14 -13.96
N LYS A 155 9.23 -6.57 -12.87
CA LYS A 155 10.67 -6.55 -12.59
C LYS A 155 11.19 -7.89 -12.07
N ALA A 156 10.64 -8.38 -10.96
CA ALA A 156 11.05 -9.65 -10.34
C ALA A 156 10.11 -10.83 -10.67
N GLY A 157 8.96 -10.57 -11.28
CA GLY A 157 7.92 -11.58 -11.50
C GLY A 157 7.29 -12.08 -10.21
N LYS A 158 7.20 -11.23 -9.17
CA LYS A 158 6.68 -11.57 -7.84
C LYS A 158 5.32 -10.89 -7.59
N GLY A 159 5.30 -9.74 -6.92
CA GLY A 159 4.05 -9.07 -6.49
C GLY A 159 3.11 -8.74 -7.65
N ARG A 160 3.52 -7.86 -8.57
CA ARG A 160 2.69 -7.44 -9.72
C ARG A 160 2.20 -8.61 -10.59
N SER A 161 3.12 -9.50 -10.98
CA SER A 161 2.79 -10.69 -11.78
C SER A 161 1.88 -11.67 -11.03
N GLY A 162 2.08 -11.81 -9.71
CA GLY A 162 1.22 -12.63 -8.86
C GLY A 162 -0.16 -12.05 -8.69
N THR A 163 -0.29 -10.73 -8.47
CA THR A 163 -1.59 -10.04 -8.43
C THR A 163 -2.39 -10.32 -9.69
N VAL A 164 -1.80 -10.16 -10.88
CA VAL A 164 -2.51 -10.43 -12.15
C VAL A 164 -2.79 -11.92 -12.34
N SER A 165 -1.82 -12.80 -12.08
CA SER A 165 -2.02 -14.24 -12.24
C SER A 165 -3.16 -14.73 -11.35
N CYS A 166 -3.14 -14.38 -10.06
CA CYS A 166 -4.21 -14.75 -9.14
C CYS A 166 -5.55 -14.14 -9.53
N SER A 167 -5.55 -12.87 -9.96
CA SER A 167 -6.78 -12.20 -10.42
C SER A 167 -7.41 -12.93 -11.60
N TYR A 168 -6.60 -13.42 -12.56
CA TYR A 168 -7.10 -14.18 -13.69
C TYR A 168 -7.71 -15.52 -13.27
N LEU A 169 -7.00 -16.28 -12.41
CA LEU A 169 -7.51 -17.55 -11.88
C LEU A 169 -8.85 -17.36 -11.16
N ILE A 170 -9.03 -16.25 -10.45
CA ILE A 170 -10.28 -15.95 -9.75
C ILE A 170 -11.37 -15.51 -10.73
N ALA A 171 -11.09 -14.49 -11.56
CA ALA A 171 -12.09 -13.80 -12.37
C ALA A 171 -12.52 -14.58 -13.63
N GLU A 172 -11.60 -15.34 -14.22
CA GLU A 172 -11.84 -16.08 -15.47
C GLU A 172 -11.94 -17.59 -15.27
N GLU A 173 -11.26 -18.14 -14.26
CA GLU A 173 -11.26 -19.59 -14.01
C GLU A 173 -12.03 -20.01 -12.75
N GLY A 174 -12.58 -19.08 -11.98
CA GLY A 174 -13.45 -19.37 -10.83
C GLY A 174 -12.73 -19.96 -9.61
N TRP A 175 -11.41 -19.79 -9.50
CA TRP A 175 -10.64 -20.24 -8.34
C TRP A 175 -10.98 -19.42 -7.09
N LYS A 176 -10.85 -20.05 -5.92
CA LYS A 176 -10.85 -19.31 -4.66
C LYS A 176 -9.55 -18.50 -4.53
N PRO A 177 -9.57 -17.31 -3.91
CA PRO A 177 -8.37 -16.50 -3.86
C PRO A 177 -7.23 -17.13 -3.04
N GLU A 178 -7.54 -17.93 -2.01
CA GLU A 178 -6.55 -18.66 -1.22
C GLU A 178 -5.82 -19.70 -2.08
N ASP A 179 -6.57 -20.45 -2.90
CA ASP A 179 -6.03 -21.47 -3.80
C ASP A 179 -5.18 -20.84 -4.90
N ALA A 180 -5.63 -19.72 -5.47
CA ALA A 180 -4.88 -18.98 -6.48
C ALA A 180 -3.53 -18.44 -5.92
N LEU A 181 -3.54 -17.87 -4.71
CA LEU A 181 -2.35 -17.39 -4.02
C LEU A 181 -1.39 -18.51 -3.63
N ALA A 182 -1.92 -19.62 -3.09
CA ALA A 182 -1.14 -20.80 -2.76
C ALA A 182 -0.48 -21.37 -4.02
N ARG A 183 -1.24 -21.51 -5.11
CA ARG A 183 -0.74 -22.00 -6.39
C ARG A 183 0.37 -21.12 -6.95
N PHE A 184 0.18 -19.80 -6.98
CA PHE A 184 1.21 -18.89 -7.45
C PHE A 184 2.47 -18.98 -6.57
N THR A 185 2.30 -19.03 -5.25
CA THR A 185 3.41 -19.14 -4.30
C THR A 185 4.20 -20.43 -4.49
N GLU A 186 3.51 -21.58 -4.54
CA GLU A 186 4.11 -22.91 -4.73
C GLU A 186 4.95 -22.96 -6.02
N ARG A 187 4.41 -22.42 -7.12
CA ARG A 187 5.08 -22.46 -8.43
C ARG A 187 6.20 -21.42 -8.55
N ARG A 188 6.04 -20.25 -7.94
CA ARG A 188 6.95 -19.11 -8.14
C ARG A 188 8.08 -19.04 -7.13
N MET A 189 7.81 -19.41 -5.88
CA MET A 189 8.72 -19.22 -4.75
C MET A 189 9.43 -20.52 -4.42
N ARG A 190 10.67 -20.44 -3.90
CA ARG A 190 11.31 -21.60 -3.30
C ARG A 190 10.65 -21.91 -1.95
N PRO A 191 10.61 -23.19 -1.53
CA PRO A 191 10.12 -23.54 -0.19
C PRO A 191 10.81 -22.69 0.88
N LYS A 192 10.03 -22.14 1.82
CA LYS A 192 10.48 -21.28 2.94
C LYS A 192 10.95 -19.86 2.57
N PHE A 193 10.77 -19.39 1.33
CA PHE A 193 11.10 -18.02 0.92
C PHE A 193 9.91 -17.04 0.96
N GLY A 194 8.83 -17.42 1.66
CA GLY A 194 7.63 -16.61 1.86
C GLY A 194 6.67 -16.58 0.66
N ALA A 195 5.55 -15.89 0.84
CA ALA A 195 4.47 -15.81 -0.15
C ALA A 195 4.91 -15.14 -1.46
N GLY A 196 4.33 -15.58 -2.57
CA GLY A 196 4.51 -14.99 -3.90
C GLY A 196 3.89 -13.59 -4.02
N VAL A 197 2.74 -13.36 -3.39
CA VAL A 197 2.15 -12.02 -3.19
C VAL A 197 2.07 -11.80 -1.68
N SER A 198 2.68 -10.73 -1.19
CA SER A 198 2.83 -10.50 0.26
C SER A 198 2.56 -9.07 0.69
N ILE A 199 2.34 -8.16 -0.26
CA ILE A 199 2.11 -6.74 0.03
C ILE A 199 0.62 -6.58 0.38
N PRO A 200 0.27 -6.04 1.57
CA PRO A 200 -1.12 -5.92 2.02
C PRO A 200 -2.05 -5.27 0.99
N SER A 201 -1.66 -4.18 0.35
CA SER A 201 -2.49 -3.55 -0.69
C SER A 201 -2.66 -4.39 -1.96
N GLN A 202 -1.67 -5.20 -2.34
CA GLN A 202 -1.83 -6.14 -3.45
C GLN A 202 -2.78 -7.28 -3.09
N LEU A 203 -2.77 -7.74 -1.83
CA LEU A 203 -3.73 -8.73 -1.32
C LEU A 203 -5.15 -8.15 -1.24
N ARG A 204 -5.29 -6.88 -0.84
CA ARG A 204 -6.58 -6.16 -0.87
C ARG A 204 -7.14 -6.04 -2.29
N TRP A 205 -6.28 -5.84 -3.29
CA TRP A 205 -6.73 -5.86 -4.69
C TRP A 205 -7.24 -7.23 -5.12
N ILE A 206 -6.63 -8.31 -4.65
CA ILE A 206 -7.11 -9.67 -4.93
C ILE A 206 -8.48 -9.91 -4.30
N SER A 207 -8.73 -9.43 -3.07
CA SER A 207 -10.08 -9.50 -2.48
C SER A 207 -11.08 -8.63 -3.23
N TYR A 208 -10.70 -7.45 -3.71
CA TYR A 208 -11.54 -6.64 -4.58
C TYR A 208 -11.88 -7.35 -5.90
N VAL A 209 -10.94 -8.07 -6.51
CA VAL A 209 -11.22 -8.87 -7.72
C VAL A 209 -12.22 -9.99 -7.45
N GLU A 210 -12.10 -10.66 -6.31
CA GLU A 210 -13.06 -11.68 -5.91
C GLU A 210 -14.47 -11.08 -5.75
N ARG A 211 -14.59 -9.97 -5.02
CA ARG A 211 -15.85 -9.24 -4.83
C ARG A 211 -16.42 -8.75 -6.16
N TRP A 212 -15.59 -8.12 -7.00
CA TRP A 212 -15.95 -7.68 -8.36
C TRP A 212 -16.49 -8.82 -9.20
N THR A 213 -15.84 -9.99 -9.17
CA THR A 213 -16.28 -11.19 -9.91
C THR A 213 -17.64 -11.69 -9.41
N LYS A 214 -17.81 -11.81 -8.09
CA LYS A 214 -19.09 -12.20 -7.47
C LYS A 214 -20.21 -11.20 -7.75
N GLY A 215 -19.89 -9.91 -7.83
CA GLY A 215 -20.81 -8.81 -8.17
C GLY A 215 -21.10 -8.64 -9.66
N GLY A 216 -20.86 -9.66 -10.49
CA GLY A 216 -21.17 -9.62 -11.92
C GLY A 216 -20.24 -8.73 -12.73
N LYS A 217 -19.02 -8.49 -12.24
CA LYS A 217 -17.95 -7.73 -12.91
C LYS A 217 -18.32 -6.29 -13.28
N LYS A 218 -19.20 -5.67 -12.50
CA LYS A 218 -19.56 -4.25 -12.61
C LYS A 218 -18.56 -3.41 -11.82
N TYR A 219 -17.93 -2.43 -12.46
CA TYR A 219 -17.05 -1.46 -11.81
C TYR A 219 -17.34 -0.06 -12.32
N THR A 220 -17.54 0.88 -11.39
CA THR A 220 -17.74 2.29 -11.71
C THR A 220 -16.65 3.10 -11.03
N ASP A 221 -15.78 3.69 -11.83
CA ASP A 221 -14.73 4.56 -11.36
C ASP A 221 -15.26 5.99 -11.24
N ARG A 222 -15.01 6.61 -10.09
CA ARG A 222 -15.62 7.89 -9.71
C ARG A 222 -14.60 8.79 -9.03
N PRO A 223 -14.56 10.09 -9.38
CA PRO A 223 -13.79 11.06 -8.63
C PRO A 223 -14.31 11.18 -7.19
N ILE A 224 -13.40 11.32 -6.24
CA ILE A 224 -13.74 11.40 -4.81
C ILE A 224 -13.10 12.62 -4.16
N GLU A 225 -13.65 12.98 -3.01
CA GLU A 225 -13.13 13.97 -2.08
C GLU A 225 -12.78 13.30 -0.76
N ILE A 226 -11.55 13.51 -0.29
CA ILE A 226 -11.17 13.17 1.09
C ILE A 226 -11.54 14.36 1.98
N ALA A 227 -12.47 14.11 2.89
CA ALA A 227 -13.02 15.14 3.78
C ALA A 227 -12.16 15.32 5.03
N GLU A 228 -11.69 14.23 5.65
CA GLU A 228 -10.81 14.25 6.81
C GLU A 228 -10.18 12.88 7.06
N ILE A 229 -9.07 12.87 7.82
CA ILE A 229 -8.41 11.65 8.28
C ILE A 229 -8.30 11.69 9.80
N HIS A 230 -8.92 10.73 10.47
CA HIS A 230 -8.82 10.56 11.91
C HIS A 230 -7.62 9.66 12.20
N VAL A 231 -6.74 10.08 13.10
CA VAL A 231 -5.52 9.36 13.45
C VAL A 231 -5.47 9.17 14.95
N TRP A 232 -5.45 7.92 15.41
CA TRP A 232 -5.32 7.56 16.81
C TRP A 232 -3.88 7.22 17.15
N GLY A 233 -3.38 7.80 18.25
CA GLY A 233 -2.03 7.55 18.69
C GLY A 233 -0.98 8.25 17.83
N LEU A 234 -1.30 9.39 17.22
CA LEU A 234 -0.32 10.09 16.37
C LEU A 234 0.97 10.36 17.17
N ARG A 235 2.11 9.90 16.66
CA ARG A 235 3.42 10.15 17.26
C ARG A 235 4.01 11.44 16.68
N HIS A 236 4.91 12.08 17.42
CA HIS A 236 5.60 13.29 16.95
C HIS A 236 6.39 13.04 15.65
N GLY A 237 6.43 14.07 14.79
CA GLY A 237 7.23 14.10 13.56
C GLY A 237 6.62 13.33 12.39
N VAL A 238 5.33 13.02 12.44
CA VAL A 238 4.62 12.28 11.40
C VAL A 238 4.08 13.23 10.34
N LYS A 239 4.41 12.93 9.09
CA LYS A 239 3.87 13.51 7.87
C LYS A 239 2.84 12.56 7.29
N VAL A 240 1.69 13.10 6.87
CA VAL A 240 0.62 12.35 6.20
C VAL A 240 0.34 13.01 4.85
N ASP A 241 0.40 12.21 3.79
CA ASP A 241 0.15 12.61 2.42
C ASP A 241 -1.05 11.82 1.87
N ILE A 242 -1.88 12.50 1.09
CA ILE A 242 -2.89 11.88 0.22
C ILE A 242 -2.26 11.78 -1.17
N GLU A 243 -2.09 10.56 -1.64
CA GLU A 243 -1.50 10.21 -2.93
C GLU A 243 -2.54 9.50 -3.82
N GLY A 244 -2.28 9.48 -5.12
CA GLY A 244 -3.11 8.78 -6.09
C GLY A 244 -2.41 8.61 -7.43
N PHE A 245 -3.01 7.84 -8.32
CA PHE A 245 -2.44 7.57 -9.64
C PHE A 245 -2.47 8.82 -10.55
N ARG A 246 -1.40 9.01 -11.31
CA ARG A 246 -1.23 10.00 -12.39
C ARG A 246 -0.66 9.34 -13.63
N ASP A 247 -0.72 10.03 -14.77
CA ASP A 247 -0.17 9.57 -16.06
C ASP A 247 -0.67 8.15 -16.42
N GLU A 248 -2.00 8.00 -16.51
CA GLU A 248 -2.65 6.71 -16.84
C GLU A 248 -2.29 5.56 -15.87
N GLY A 249 -1.87 5.87 -14.64
CA GLY A 249 -1.46 4.88 -13.65
C GLY A 249 0.04 4.63 -13.56
N LYS A 250 0.84 5.23 -14.44
CA LYS A 250 2.30 5.02 -14.48
C LYS A 250 3.05 5.74 -13.37
N LYS A 251 2.45 6.76 -12.75
CA LYS A 251 3.05 7.54 -11.66
C LYS A 251 2.13 7.63 -10.46
N ILE A 252 2.73 7.84 -9.29
CA ILE A 252 2.01 8.20 -8.06
C ILE A 252 2.32 9.67 -7.78
N GLY A 253 1.28 10.46 -7.58
CA GLY A 253 1.41 11.89 -7.27
C GLY A 253 0.76 12.23 -5.94
N VAL A 254 1.38 13.16 -5.22
CA VAL A 254 0.81 13.76 -4.00
C VAL A 254 -0.27 14.76 -4.39
N PHE A 255 -1.47 14.58 -3.86
CA PHE A 255 -2.61 15.50 -3.99
C PHE A 255 -2.70 16.47 -2.82
N HIS A 256 -2.33 16.02 -1.62
CA HIS A 256 -2.29 16.87 -0.42
C HIS A 256 -1.26 16.40 0.58
N THR A 257 -0.63 17.35 1.28
CA THR A 257 0.24 17.10 2.44
C THR A 257 -0.32 17.91 3.60
N PHE A 258 -0.74 17.22 4.67
CA PHE A 258 -1.35 17.89 5.82
C PHE A 258 -0.34 18.77 6.58
N LYS A 259 -0.72 20.03 6.78
CA LYS A 259 0.06 21.00 7.56
C LYS A 259 -0.36 20.99 9.04
N LYS A 260 0.42 21.65 9.90
CA LYS A 260 0.11 21.73 11.35
C LYS A 260 -1.24 22.40 11.62
N GLN A 261 -1.60 23.40 10.83
CA GLN A 261 -2.86 24.16 10.95
C GLN A 261 -4.10 23.33 10.58
N GLU A 262 -3.91 22.23 9.86
CA GLU A 262 -4.97 21.29 9.45
C GLU A 262 -5.12 20.14 10.47
N ARG A 263 -4.44 20.23 11.62
CA ARG A 263 -4.51 19.25 12.72
C ARG A 263 -5.39 19.79 13.83
N VAL A 264 -6.47 19.08 14.11
CA VAL A 264 -7.34 19.33 15.26
C VAL A 264 -7.08 18.23 16.28
N VAL A 265 -6.57 18.61 17.45
CA VAL A 265 -6.37 17.70 18.58
C VAL A 265 -7.71 17.51 19.28
N VAL A 266 -8.11 16.25 19.49
CA VAL A 266 -9.31 15.93 20.27
C VAL A 266 -8.89 15.62 21.69
N ASP A 267 -9.33 16.45 22.65
CA ASP A 267 -9.01 16.29 24.07
C ASP A 267 -9.71 15.04 24.66
N PRO A 268 -8.99 14.10 25.30
CA PRO A 268 -9.59 12.98 26.01
C PRO A 268 -10.45 13.38 27.22
N ALA A 269 -10.43 14.64 27.67
CA ALA A 269 -11.19 15.13 28.84
C ALA A 269 -12.55 15.78 28.51
N ALA A 270 -13.09 15.58 27.30
CA ALA A 270 -14.50 15.93 27.06
C ALA A 270 -15.39 15.10 28.01
N PRO A 271 -16.24 15.72 28.85
CA PRO A 271 -17.09 14.99 29.77
C PRO A 271 -18.01 14.04 29.00
N GLU A 272 -18.32 12.90 29.60
CA GLU A 272 -19.30 11.90 29.14
C GLU A 272 -20.74 12.47 29.10
N GLU A 273 -20.95 13.62 28.46
CA GLU A 273 -22.27 14.16 28.19
C GLU A 273 -22.56 14.13 26.67
N SER A 274 -23.20 13.02 26.31
CA SER A 274 -24.24 12.91 25.27
C SER A 274 -23.82 12.95 23.80
N GLY A 275 -23.57 11.75 23.26
CA GLY A 275 -24.42 11.21 22.20
C GLY A 275 -23.96 11.34 20.76
N ILE A 276 -23.04 12.25 20.41
CA ILE A 276 -22.67 12.46 19.00
C ILE A 276 -21.63 11.44 18.52
N SER A 277 -20.61 11.16 19.34
CA SER A 277 -19.63 10.10 19.03
C SER A 277 -20.31 8.74 18.95
N ASP A 278 -21.20 8.42 19.91
CA ASP A 278 -21.95 7.17 19.92
C ASP A 278 -22.99 7.11 18.79
N MET A 279 -23.63 8.23 18.42
CA MET A 279 -24.45 8.29 17.20
C MET A 279 -23.63 8.02 15.94
N ILE A 280 -22.39 8.50 15.84
CA ILE A 280 -21.52 8.21 14.69
C ILE A 280 -21.15 6.72 14.68
N TRP A 281 -20.89 6.11 15.85
CA TRP A 281 -20.67 4.66 15.97
C TRP A 281 -21.90 3.83 15.56
N GLU A 282 -23.10 4.25 15.97
CA GLU A 282 -24.37 3.58 15.66
C GLU A 282 -24.80 3.79 14.20
N MET A 283 -24.59 4.99 13.64
CA MET A 283 -24.87 5.34 12.25
C MET A 283 -23.84 4.76 11.27
N ALA A 284 -22.63 4.44 11.74
CA ALA A 284 -21.61 3.66 11.02
C ALA A 284 -21.76 2.13 11.20
N GLY A 285 -22.80 1.65 11.89
CA GLY A 285 -23.17 0.23 11.95
C GLY A 285 -22.41 -0.64 12.95
N TYR A 286 -21.74 -0.06 13.96
CA TYR A 286 -20.98 -0.82 14.96
C TYR A 286 -21.61 -0.73 16.37
N PRO A 287 -21.97 -1.85 17.02
CA PRO A 287 -22.52 -1.82 18.37
C PRO A 287 -21.47 -1.51 19.43
N ALA A 288 -21.85 -0.70 20.44
CA ALA A 288 -21.05 -0.37 21.61
C ALA A 288 -20.59 -1.63 22.36
N ALA A 289 -19.31 -1.65 22.73
CA ALA A 289 -18.53 -2.84 23.08
C ALA A 289 -19.14 -3.77 24.15
N LYS A 290 -19.28 -5.06 23.80
CA LYS A 290 -18.86 -6.15 24.68
C LYS A 290 -17.53 -6.68 24.16
N ALA A 291 -16.51 -6.67 25.03
CA ALA A 291 -15.24 -7.33 24.78
C ALA A 291 -15.49 -8.78 24.29
N ASN A 292 -14.78 -9.17 23.24
CA ASN A 292 -15.02 -10.34 22.35
C ASN A 292 -16.17 -10.18 21.35
N GLN A 293 -15.92 -9.41 20.29
CA GLN A 293 -16.37 -9.75 18.94
C GLN A 293 -15.33 -9.23 17.93
N LYS A 294 -14.86 -10.17 17.11
CA LYS A 294 -13.84 -9.99 16.05
C LYS A 294 -14.33 -8.94 15.04
N ALA A 295 -13.41 -8.11 14.55
CA ALA A 295 -13.59 -7.33 13.33
C ALA A 295 -13.98 -8.25 12.15
N PRO A 296 -14.62 -7.73 11.08
CA PRO A 296 -14.90 -8.52 9.88
C PRO A 296 -13.61 -9.18 9.37
N GLU A 297 -13.71 -10.45 8.99
CA GLU A 297 -12.58 -11.32 8.63
C GLU A 297 -11.98 -10.98 7.26
N ASP A 298 -11.44 -9.77 7.07
CA ASP A 298 -10.87 -9.36 5.78
C ASP A 298 -9.37 -9.06 5.88
N ALA A 299 -8.59 -10.14 5.72
CA ALA A 299 -7.26 -10.23 5.09
C ALA A 299 -6.54 -11.54 5.49
N HIS A 300 -7.25 -12.67 5.61
CA HIS A 300 -6.66 -13.95 6.04
C HIS A 300 -5.74 -14.63 4.98
N TYR A 301 -5.42 -13.93 3.89
CA TYR A 301 -4.55 -14.43 2.82
C TYR A 301 -3.09 -14.56 3.20
N SER A 302 -2.62 -13.86 4.24
CA SER A 302 -1.21 -13.95 4.66
C SER A 302 -0.87 -15.31 5.27
N ASP A 303 -1.83 -15.96 5.94
CA ASP A 303 -1.62 -17.22 6.64
C ASP A 303 -1.73 -18.46 5.75
N ALA A 304 -2.36 -18.35 4.58
CA ALA A 304 -2.60 -19.46 3.65
C ALA A 304 -1.32 -20.05 2.99
N THR A 305 -0.12 -19.56 3.33
CA THR A 305 1.14 -19.93 2.65
C THR A 305 2.24 -20.48 3.56
N ASN A 306 1.98 -20.63 4.87
CA ASN A 306 2.91 -21.29 5.78
C ASN A 306 2.54 -22.79 5.93
N PRO A 307 3.39 -23.74 5.49
CA PRO A 307 3.20 -25.13 5.87
C PRO A 307 3.62 -25.28 7.33
N GLY A 308 2.66 -25.14 8.24
CA GLY A 308 2.77 -25.63 9.62
C GLY A 308 2.35 -27.09 9.63
N ASP A 309 3.28 -27.97 10.01
CA ASP A 309 3.04 -29.40 10.20
C ASP A 309 1.91 -29.64 11.20
N ASP A 310 0.89 -30.39 10.79
CA ASP A 310 0.03 -31.17 11.69
C ASP A 310 -0.42 -32.44 10.96
N PRO A 311 -0.28 -33.61 11.61
CA PRO A 311 -1.35 -34.58 11.55
C PRO A 311 -1.88 -34.88 12.95
N ALA A 312 -3.20 -34.87 13.05
CA ALA A 312 -3.96 -35.30 14.21
C ALA A 312 -3.67 -36.77 14.58
N THR A 313 -3.64 -37.07 15.88
CA THR A 313 -4.28 -38.24 16.50
C THR A 313 -4.39 -38.07 18.01
N GLU A 314 -5.49 -38.55 18.58
CA GLU A 314 -5.91 -38.39 19.97
C GLU A 314 -5.19 -39.32 20.98
N ASP A 315 -5.16 -38.83 22.23
CA ASP A 315 -5.46 -39.52 23.50
C ASP A 315 -4.32 -39.98 24.47
N LYS A 316 -4.63 -39.72 25.75
CA LYS A 316 -4.11 -40.19 27.07
C LYS A 316 -2.67 -39.87 27.53
N GLY A 317 -2.62 -38.80 28.33
CA GLY A 317 -2.28 -38.85 29.76
C GLY A 317 -0.94 -39.47 30.21
N LYS A 318 -0.06 -38.64 30.77
CA LYS A 318 0.55 -38.78 32.12
C LYS A 318 1.56 -37.67 32.38
N LYS A 319 1.47 -37.08 33.58
CA LYS A 319 2.47 -36.20 34.17
C LYS A 319 3.79 -36.96 34.35
N HIS A 320 4.92 -36.39 33.94
CA HIS A 320 6.18 -36.59 34.63
C HIS A 320 7.13 -35.40 34.44
N ALA A 321 7.82 -35.10 35.53
CA ALA A 321 8.64 -33.93 35.74
C ALA A 321 10.10 -34.09 35.25
N LEU A 322 10.80 -32.95 35.29
CA LEU A 322 12.24 -32.77 35.59
C LEU A 322 13.28 -32.81 34.45
N LYS A 323 13.76 -31.59 34.15
CA LYS A 323 15.14 -31.08 34.34
C LYS A 323 16.20 -31.21 33.23
N ARG A 324 17.01 -30.13 33.22
CA ARG A 324 18.40 -29.92 32.71
C ARG A 324 18.48 -29.49 31.24
N LYS A 325 19.33 -28.53 30.85
CA LYS A 325 20.56 -28.00 31.47
C LYS A 325 20.91 -26.66 30.81
N GLY A 326 21.10 -25.61 31.60
CA GLY A 326 21.88 -24.45 31.18
C GLY A 326 23.37 -24.71 31.38
N THR A 327 24.19 -24.10 30.54
CA THR A 327 25.65 -23.97 30.71
C THR A 327 25.96 -22.57 31.21
N GLU A 328 26.39 -22.49 32.47
CA GLU A 328 27.07 -21.34 33.07
C GLU A 328 28.52 -21.25 32.58
N ILE A 329 29.10 -20.04 32.52
CA ILE A 329 30.50 -19.78 32.93
C ILE A 329 30.62 -18.36 33.52
N LEU A 330 30.78 -18.29 34.86
CA LEU A 330 31.78 -17.57 35.70
C LEU A 330 32.02 -16.07 35.40
N HIS A 331 32.14 -15.11 36.34
CA HIS A 331 32.69 -15.00 37.70
C HIS A 331 32.44 -13.51 38.10
N LYS A 332 32.46 -12.98 39.33
CA LYS A 332 32.60 -13.46 40.71
C LYS A 332 32.30 -12.24 41.59
N VAL A 333 31.54 -12.48 42.64
CA VAL A 333 31.19 -11.56 43.72
C VAL A 333 32.40 -11.28 44.60
N SER A 334 32.47 -10.06 45.14
CA SER A 334 32.98 -9.81 46.49
C SER A 334 32.18 -8.64 47.07
N SER A 335 31.69 -8.61 48.30
CA SER A 335 31.38 -9.61 49.33
C SER A 335 30.80 -8.79 50.49
N LYS A 336 29.62 -9.21 50.97
CA LYS A 336 29.13 -9.14 52.37
C LYS A 336 28.98 -7.78 53.06
N GLY A 337 27.75 -7.53 53.53
CA GLY A 337 27.53 -6.68 54.70
C GLY A 337 26.09 -6.20 54.92
N THR A 338 25.24 -7.08 55.47
CA THR A 338 24.21 -6.77 56.51
C THR A 338 23.16 -5.66 56.28
N LYS A 339 21.88 -6.06 56.13
CA LYS A 339 20.66 -5.30 56.52
C LYS A 339 20.58 -5.21 58.07
N PRO A 340 19.69 -4.40 58.75
CA PRO A 340 18.43 -3.80 58.26
C PRO A 340 17.99 -2.41 58.84
N LYS A 341 16.82 -1.91 58.35
CA LYS A 341 15.76 -1.08 59.00
C LYS A 341 15.80 0.47 58.98
N ASN A 342 14.68 0.99 58.46
CA ASN A 342 13.82 2.13 58.83
C ASN A 342 14.44 3.48 59.25
N GLY A 343 14.06 4.54 58.51
CA GLY A 343 14.19 5.94 58.92
C GLY A 343 13.42 6.86 57.97
N SER A 344 12.65 7.77 58.56
CA SER A 344 11.62 8.64 57.98
C SER A 344 12.14 9.81 57.13
N ALA A 345 11.31 10.19 56.14
CA ALA A 345 11.07 11.49 55.52
C ALA A 345 12.15 12.59 55.52
N SER A 346 12.45 13.11 54.32
CA SER A 346 12.59 14.55 54.11
C SER A 346 12.08 14.94 52.73
N SER A 347 11.14 15.87 52.73
CA SER A 347 10.53 16.53 51.60
C SER A 347 11.50 17.47 50.89
N SER A 348 11.53 17.40 49.57
CA SER A 348 11.83 18.57 48.75
C SER A 348 10.92 18.54 47.53
N LYS A 349 9.80 19.27 47.64
CA LYS A 349 9.05 19.75 46.50
C LYS A 349 9.99 20.64 45.68
N THR A 350 10.06 20.37 44.39
CA THR A 350 10.39 21.40 43.41
C THR A 350 9.30 21.33 42.37
N ASP A 351 8.31 22.20 42.55
CA ASP A 351 7.42 22.63 41.47
C ASP A 351 8.30 23.30 40.42
N VAL A 352 8.36 22.71 39.23
CA VAL A 352 8.75 23.42 38.02
C VAL A 352 7.58 23.25 37.07
N THR A 353 6.76 24.29 37.00
CA THR A 353 5.78 24.52 35.96
C THR A 353 6.51 24.61 34.62
N ASP A 354 6.53 23.52 33.86
CA ASP A 354 6.96 23.49 32.47
C ASP A 354 5.72 23.75 31.60
N ASN A 355 5.67 24.96 31.04
CA ASN A 355 4.65 25.37 30.08
C ASN A 355 5.32 25.37 28.71
N SER A 356 5.51 24.16 28.16
CA SER A 356 5.90 23.95 26.77
C SER A 356 4.82 23.10 26.11
N GLU A 357 4.24 23.58 25.00
CA GLU A 357 3.31 22.83 24.17
C GLU A 357 4.04 21.64 23.51
N GLU A 358 4.26 20.58 24.27
CA GLU A 358 4.61 19.27 23.74
C GLU A 358 3.44 18.79 22.88
N GLU A 359 3.65 18.46 21.60
CA GLU A 359 2.66 17.67 20.84
C GLU A 359 2.44 16.37 21.63
N PRO A 360 1.28 16.16 22.26
CA PRO A 360 1.08 15.02 23.13
C PRO A 360 1.02 13.74 22.28
N GLY A 361 2.11 12.99 22.28
CA GLY A 361 2.17 11.70 21.61
C GLY A 361 1.15 10.76 22.21
N GLY A 362 0.28 10.18 21.38
CA GLY A 362 -0.75 9.24 21.83
C GLY A 362 -2.20 9.70 21.68
N MET A 363 -2.44 10.94 21.27
CA MET A 363 -3.81 11.48 21.14
C MET A 363 -4.52 11.09 19.85
N ALA A 364 -5.85 11.26 19.85
CA ALA A 364 -6.67 11.30 18.65
C ALA A 364 -6.53 12.67 17.98
N VAL A 365 -6.16 12.67 16.70
CA VAL A 365 -5.99 13.86 15.88
C VAL A 365 -6.87 13.73 14.64
N ILE A 366 -7.63 14.78 14.34
CA ILE A 366 -8.36 14.88 13.08
C ILE A 366 -7.53 15.76 12.15
N LEU A 367 -7.13 15.19 11.02
CA LEU A 367 -6.51 15.90 9.91
C LEU A 367 -7.61 16.36 8.98
N ARG A 368 -7.97 17.65 9.03
CA ARG A 368 -9.02 18.25 8.21
C ARG A 368 -8.39 19.24 7.23
N PRO A 369 -8.40 18.93 5.92
CA PRO A 369 -7.85 19.84 4.92
C PRO A 369 -8.72 21.09 4.84
N THR A 370 -8.12 22.22 4.47
CA THR A 370 -8.84 23.51 4.37
C THR A 370 -9.97 23.44 3.33
N GLU A 371 -9.73 22.68 2.26
CA GLU A 371 -10.72 22.34 1.23
C GLU A 371 -10.69 20.82 1.01
N PRO A 372 -11.82 20.17 0.69
CA PRO A 372 -11.85 18.74 0.40
C PRO A 372 -10.87 18.36 -0.71
N VAL A 373 -10.04 17.35 -0.45
CA VAL A 373 -8.97 16.96 -1.38
C VAL A 373 -9.55 16.09 -2.48
N ARG A 374 -9.63 16.63 -3.71
CA ARG A 374 -10.13 15.91 -4.87
C ARG A 374 -9.12 14.93 -5.46
N ILE A 375 -9.55 13.69 -5.65
CA ILE A 375 -8.83 12.63 -6.35
C ILE A 375 -9.65 12.26 -7.59
N PRO A 376 -9.04 12.16 -8.78
CA PRO A 376 -9.76 12.02 -10.05
C PRO A 376 -10.39 10.64 -10.28
N ASN A 377 -10.18 9.69 -9.37
CA ASN A 377 -10.66 8.31 -9.48
C ASN A 377 -10.88 7.70 -8.09
N SER A 378 -11.37 6.47 -8.07
CA SER A 378 -11.71 5.75 -6.84
C SER A 378 -10.50 5.14 -6.12
N ASP A 379 -9.29 5.18 -6.71
CA ASP A 379 -8.06 4.61 -6.13
C ASP A 379 -7.34 5.65 -5.24
N VAL A 380 -7.33 5.41 -3.94
CA VAL A 380 -6.77 6.34 -2.94
C VAL A 380 -5.56 5.73 -2.24
N ASN A 381 -4.49 6.51 -2.09
CA ASN A 381 -3.36 6.14 -1.26
C ASN A 381 -3.18 7.11 -0.08
N ILE A 382 -3.03 6.56 1.12
CA ILE A 382 -2.55 7.32 2.28
C ILE A 382 -1.12 6.93 2.55
N SER A 383 -0.22 7.90 2.52
CA SER A 383 1.22 7.74 2.66
C SER A 383 1.70 8.46 3.91
N VAL A 384 2.51 7.77 4.71
CA VAL A 384 2.90 8.21 6.05
C VAL A 384 4.41 8.09 6.18
N GLU A 385 5.03 9.16 6.65
CA GLU A 385 6.46 9.19 6.92
C GLU A 385 6.72 9.82 8.29
N ARG A 386 7.53 9.17 9.13
CA ARG A 386 7.95 9.74 10.41
C ARG A 386 9.40 10.19 10.34
N ARG A 387 9.66 11.43 10.78
CA ARG A 387 11.00 12.03 10.84
C ARG A 387 11.36 12.45 12.25
N ASN A 388 12.58 12.12 12.67
CA ASN A 388 13.21 12.67 13.86
C ASN A 388 14.34 13.62 13.43
N LYS A 389 14.43 14.78 14.07
CA LYS A 389 15.55 15.72 13.85
C LYS A 389 16.86 15.12 14.39
N THR A 390 17.94 15.30 13.65
CA THR A 390 19.30 15.22 14.22
C THR A 390 19.72 16.62 14.72
N PRO A 391 20.78 16.75 15.55
CA PRO A 391 21.21 18.04 16.06
C PRO A 391 21.37 19.09 14.94
N LYS A 392 20.96 20.34 15.21
CA LYS A 392 20.89 21.43 14.21
C LYS A 392 22.16 21.66 13.41
N SER A 393 23.33 21.27 13.95
CA SER A 393 24.63 21.37 13.28
C SER A 393 24.79 20.51 12.03
N MET A 394 23.94 19.49 11.82
CA MET A 394 24.06 18.59 10.68
C MET A 394 23.13 18.89 9.50
N GLY A 395 22.04 19.65 9.67
CA GLY A 395 21.08 19.93 8.59
C GLY A 395 20.39 18.69 7.99
N LEU A 396 20.43 17.55 8.70
CA LEU A 396 19.86 16.28 8.27
C LEU A 396 18.61 15.92 9.09
N THR A 397 17.75 15.08 8.52
CA THR A 397 16.56 14.50 9.16
C THR A 397 16.66 12.99 9.06
N MET A 398 16.35 12.28 10.14
CA MET A 398 16.32 10.82 10.14
C MET A 398 14.89 10.35 9.90
N VAL A 399 14.65 9.69 8.77
CA VAL A 399 13.38 9.00 8.50
C VAL A 399 13.37 7.70 9.29
N THR A 400 12.47 7.61 10.27
CA THR A 400 12.36 6.50 11.22
C THR A 400 11.17 5.60 10.93
N ALA A 401 10.20 6.06 10.13
CA ALA A 401 9.09 5.24 9.66
C ALA A 401 8.62 5.62 8.27
N VAL A 402 8.18 4.63 7.50
CA VAL A 402 7.51 4.78 6.21
C VAL A 402 6.43 3.70 6.12
N ALA A 403 5.19 4.10 5.89
CA ALA A 403 4.08 3.20 5.63
C ALA A 403 3.13 3.81 4.61
N HIS A 404 2.39 2.98 3.88
CA HIS A 404 1.30 3.45 3.03
C HIS A 404 0.18 2.43 2.95
N VAL A 405 -0.96 2.84 2.42
CA VAL A 405 -2.08 1.94 2.16
C VAL A 405 -2.83 2.41 0.93
N TRP A 406 -3.16 1.48 0.04
CA TRP A 406 -4.10 1.70 -1.04
C TRP A 406 -5.46 1.09 -0.69
N PHE A 407 -6.53 1.81 -1.00
CA PHE A 407 -7.90 1.30 -0.98
C PHE A 407 -8.67 1.90 -2.16
N ASN A 408 -9.80 1.28 -2.52
CA ASN A 408 -10.64 1.77 -3.60
C ASN A 408 -12.07 2.02 -3.12
N THR A 409 -12.55 3.26 -3.27
CA THR A 409 -13.82 3.73 -2.69
C THR A 409 -15.06 3.07 -3.29
N PHE A 410 -15.00 2.51 -4.50
CA PHE A 410 -16.09 1.70 -5.03
C PHE A 410 -16.29 0.43 -4.20
N PHE A 411 -15.20 -0.23 -3.80
CA PHE A 411 -15.27 -1.45 -2.98
C PHE A 411 -15.53 -1.13 -1.51
N GLU A 412 -14.92 -0.08 -0.97
CA GLU A 412 -15.22 0.38 0.39
C GLU A 412 -16.64 0.92 0.51
N GLY A 413 -17.27 1.33 -0.60
CA GLY A 413 -18.68 1.70 -0.69
C GLY A 413 -19.62 0.54 -1.04
N GLU A 414 -19.19 -0.72 -0.91
CA GLU A 414 -20.02 -1.90 -1.17
C GLU A 414 -20.55 -2.00 -2.61
N GLY A 415 -19.79 -1.53 -3.58
CA GLY A 415 -20.18 -1.54 -5.00
C GLY A 415 -20.63 -2.90 -5.51
N PRO A 416 -19.81 -3.95 -5.40
CA PRO A 416 -20.20 -5.29 -5.86
C PRO A 416 -21.43 -5.86 -5.14
N GLU A 417 -21.55 -5.61 -3.84
CA GLU A 417 -22.66 -6.08 -3.01
C GLU A 417 -23.97 -5.34 -3.30
N ARG A 418 -23.88 -4.16 -3.91
CA ARG A 418 -25.01 -3.29 -4.27
C ARG A 418 -25.23 -3.24 -5.79
N ASP A 419 -24.97 -4.34 -6.48
CA ASP A 419 -25.19 -4.51 -7.93
C ASP A 419 -24.49 -3.44 -8.79
N GLY A 420 -23.28 -3.06 -8.39
CA GLY A 420 -22.47 -2.02 -9.03
C GLY A 420 -22.78 -0.59 -8.55
N LYS A 421 -23.72 -0.40 -7.62
CA LYS A 421 -24.11 0.92 -7.09
C LYS A 421 -23.49 1.19 -5.71
N ALA A 422 -22.19 1.47 -5.72
CA ALA A 422 -21.45 1.81 -4.51
C ALA A 422 -22.03 3.06 -3.81
N LEU A 423 -21.91 3.11 -2.47
CA LEU A 423 -22.23 4.27 -1.64
C LEU A 423 -21.51 5.53 -2.13
N ASP A 424 -22.12 6.68 -1.91
CA ASP A 424 -21.55 7.98 -2.31
C ASP A 424 -20.63 8.56 -1.23
N SER A 425 -20.54 7.93 -0.06
CA SER A 425 -19.63 8.27 1.02
C SER A 425 -19.35 7.07 1.89
N GLY A 426 -18.22 7.10 2.60
CA GLY A 426 -17.86 6.05 3.52
C GLY A 426 -16.64 6.39 4.36
N VAL A 427 -16.24 5.41 5.17
CA VAL A 427 -15.07 5.50 6.04
C VAL A 427 -14.20 4.28 5.82
N PHE A 428 -12.96 4.48 5.38
CA PHE A 428 -11.96 3.41 5.31
C PHE A 428 -11.10 3.43 6.58
N SER A 429 -10.97 2.32 7.30
CA SER A 429 -10.16 2.23 8.52
C SER A 429 -9.04 1.20 8.40
N ILE A 430 -7.86 1.49 8.94
CA ILE A 430 -6.75 0.54 9.00
C ILE A 430 -5.81 0.79 10.18
N GLU A 431 -5.31 -0.30 10.77
CA GLU A 431 -4.28 -0.27 11.80
C GLU A 431 -2.87 -0.16 11.20
N TRP A 432 -1.94 0.44 11.95
CA TRP A 432 -0.55 0.60 11.51
C TRP A 432 0.10 -0.71 11.03
N ASP A 433 -0.14 -1.81 11.76
CA ASP A 433 0.52 -3.09 11.46
C ASP A 433 0.04 -3.69 10.13
N ALA A 434 -1.21 -3.41 9.73
CA ALA A 434 -1.84 -3.87 8.49
C ALA A 434 -1.48 -3.03 7.25
N MET A 435 -0.79 -1.89 7.42
CA MET A 435 -0.33 -1.07 6.31
C MET A 435 0.87 -1.68 5.56
N ASP A 436 1.07 -1.26 4.31
CA ASP A 436 2.26 -1.57 3.54
C ASP A 436 3.49 -0.93 4.16
N GLY A 437 4.65 -1.59 3.99
CA GLY A 437 5.94 -1.06 4.40
C GLY A 437 6.83 -0.68 3.23
N ILE A 438 8.12 -0.56 3.50
CA ILE A 438 9.12 -0.05 2.57
C ILE A 438 9.33 -1.05 1.43
N LYS A 439 9.20 -0.59 0.18
CA LYS A 439 9.55 -1.32 -1.06
C LYS A 439 9.02 -2.76 -1.05
N GLY A 440 7.73 -2.91 -0.72
CA GLY A 440 7.05 -4.20 -0.69
C GLY A 440 7.44 -5.15 0.44
N SER A 441 8.14 -4.65 1.46
CA SER A 441 8.37 -5.37 2.71
C SER A 441 7.32 -5.01 3.76
N SER A 442 7.15 -5.86 4.78
CA SER A 442 6.33 -5.54 5.95
C SER A 442 7.00 -4.55 6.91
N ARG A 443 8.29 -4.24 6.70
CA ARG A 443 9.07 -3.35 7.57
C ARG A 443 8.63 -1.91 7.33
N LYS A 444 8.11 -1.29 8.38
CA LYS A 444 7.63 0.10 8.38
C LYS A 444 8.51 1.06 9.20
N GLY A 445 9.50 0.54 9.93
CA GLY A 445 10.27 1.31 10.91
C GLY A 445 9.53 1.45 12.25
N SER A 446 9.81 2.51 12.99
CA SER A 446 9.15 2.79 14.28
C SER A 446 7.67 3.11 14.07
N ARG A 447 6.79 2.65 14.97
CA ARG A 447 5.36 2.95 14.88
C ARG A 447 5.10 4.47 14.83
N ALA A 448 4.31 4.93 13.86
CA ALA A 448 3.96 6.34 13.67
C ALA A 448 2.57 6.71 14.25
N PHE A 449 1.67 5.74 14.33
CA PHE A 449 0.35 5.84 14.95
C PHE A 449 -0.18 4.44 15.27
N ASP A 450 -1.35 4.35 15.89
CA ASP A 450 -2.01 3.07 16.19
C ASP A 450 -3.04 2.71 15.12
N ARG A 451 -3.93 3.64 14.73
CA ARG A 451 -4.95 3.45 13.68
C ARG A 451 -5.23 4.73 12.91
N ILE A 452 -5.69 4.60 11.66
CA ILE A 452 -6.29 5.70 10.89
C ILE A 452 -7.69 5.34 10.38
N ALA A 453 -8.52 6.36 10.18
CA ALA A 453 -9.78 6.28 9.46
C ALA A 453 -9.87 7.46 8.48
N VAL A 454 -10.23 7.17 7.24
CA VAL A 454 -10.29 8.12 6.13
C VAL A 454 -11.75 8.32 5.75
N VAL A 455 -12.26 9.54 5.94
CA VAL A 455 -13.63 9.90 5.56
C VAL A 455 -13.62 10.41 4.13
N TRP A 456 -14.39 9.76 3.27
CA TRP A 456 -14.45 10.06 1.84
C TRP A 456 -15.88 10.20 1.35
N ARG A 457 -16.04 10.93 0.24
CA ARG A 457 -17.30 11.03 -0.52
C ARG A 457 -17.02 11.17 -2.01
N VAL A 458 -18.00 10.86 -2.85
CA VAL A 458 -17.96 11.13 -4.28
C VAL A 458 -17.89 12.63 -4.50
N ALA A 459 -17.00 13.07 -5.39
CA ALA A 459 -16.87 14.48 -5.73
C ALA A 459 -18.17 14.98 -6.41
N GLY A 460 -18.52 16.26 -6.22
CA GLY A 460 -19.74 16.84 -6.79
C GLY A 460 -19.88 16.70 -8.31
N THR A 461 -21.08 16.98 -8.82
CA THR A 461 -21.65 16.65 -10.15
C THR A 461 -20.86 17.04 -11.41
N ASP A 462 -19.73 17.72 -11.30
CA ASP A 462 -18.98 18.22 -12.47
C ASP A 462 -18.18 17.13 -13.20
N ALA A 463 -17.97 15.97 -12.55
CA ALA A 463 -17.26 14.85 -13.15
C ALA A 463 -18.12 13.58 -13.08
N LEU A 464 -18.49 13.08 -14.25
CA LEU A 464 -19.41 11.95 -14.38
C LEU A 464 -18.72 10.64 -13.97
N PRO A 465 -19.43 9.74 -13.26
CA PRO A 465 -18.95 8.39 -13.03
C PRO A 465 -18.69 7.67 -14.37
N GLU A 466 -17.58 6.94 -14.45
CA GLU A 466 -17.21 6.16 -15.63
C GLU A 466 -17.41 4.67 -15.34
N GLU A 467 -18.28 4.02 -16.11
CA GLU A 467 -18.41 2.57 -16.07
C GLU A 467 -17.24 1.94 -16.83
N VAL A 468 -16.39 1.21 -16.11
CA VAL A 468 -15.26 0.50 -16.71
C VAL A 468 -15.73 -0.91 -17.04
N VAL A 469 -16.17 -1.09 -18.27
CA VAL A 469 -16.70 -2.36 -18.76
C VAL A 469 -15.56 -3.29 -19.16
N GLU A 470 -15.57 -4.52 -18.65
CA GLU A 470 -14.70 -5.57 -19.17
C GLU A 470 -15.09 -5.91 -20.62
N PRO A 471 -14.21 -5.72 -21.63
CA PRO A 471 -14.57 -6.03 -23.01
C PRO A 471 -14.90 -7.52 -23.18
N ALA A 472 -15.97 -7.83 -23.90
CA ALA A 472 -16.39 -9.21 -24.13
C ALA A 472 -15.41 -9.98 -25.02
N GLU A 473 -15.57 -11.31 -25.09
CA GLU A 473 -14.78 -12.11 -26.01
C GLU A 473 -14.93 -11.65 -27.47
N GLY A 474 -13.79 -11.51 -28.16
CA GLY A 474 -13.74 -11.03 -29.53
C GLY A 474 -13.85 -9.51 -29.68
N GLN A 475 -14.19 -8.76 -28.63
CA GLN A 475 -14.11 -7.31 -28.65
C GLN A 475 -12.65 -6.84 -28.53
N PRO A 476 -12.31 -5.70 -29.16
CA PRO A 476 -11.00 -5.11 -28.99
C PRO A 476 -10.80 -4.66 -27.54
N VAL A 477 -9.60 -4.94 -27.01
CA VAL A 477 -9.23 -4.52 -25.65
C VAL A 477 -8.26 -3.36 -25.75
N PRO A 478 -8.60 -2.17 -25.23
CA PRO A 478 -7.69 -1.02 -25.21
C PRO A 478 -6.40 -1.33 -24.44
N GLN A 479 -5.27 -0.81 -24.91
CA GLN A 479 -4.02 -0.78 -24.15
C GLN A 479 -3.73 0.66 -23.70
N VAL A 480 -3.11 0.80 -22.55
CA VAL A 480 -2.52 2.07 -22.13
C VAL A 480 -1.19 2.28 -22.84
N ARG A 481 -0.75 3.53 -22.95
CA ARG A 481 0.51 3.83 -23.64
C ARG A 481 1.69 3.19 -22.88
N PRO A 482 2.60 2.46 -23.56
CA PRO A 482 3.74 1.84 -22.92
C PRO A 482 4.59 2.90 -22.21
N ALA A 483 5.24 2.49 -21.12
CA ALA A 483 6.32 3.28 -20.54
C ALA A 483 7.51 3.28 -21.52
N ASP A 484 8.34 4.34 -21.48
CA ASP A 484 9.59 4.34 -22.23
C ASP A 484 10.44 3.13 -21.82
N TRP A 485 10.68 2.24 -22.78
CA TRP A 485 11.37 0.97 -22.57
C TRP A 485 12.80 1.17 -22.06
N GLN A 486 13.43 2.31 -22.35
CA GLN A 486 14.79 2.64 -21.90
C GLN A 486 14.84 3.00 -20.41
N GLY A 487 13.69 3.26 -19.78
CA GLY A 487 13.60 3.57 -18.36
C GLY A 487 14.09 4.98 -18.01
N ALA A 488 13.91 5.96 -18.89
CA ALA A 488 14.27 7.36 -18.62
C ALA A 488 13.40 8.03 -17.53
N ASN A 489 12.42 7.32 -16.96
CA ASN A 489 11.67 7.74 -15.78
C ASN A 489 12.60 7.73 -14.54
N LYS A 490 13.26 8.87 -14.27
CA LYS A 490 14.04 9.12 -13.04
C LYS A 490 13.18 9.18 -11.77
N GLU A 491 11.86 9.19 -11.90
CA GLU A 491 10.90 9.30 -10.81
C GLU A 491 10.42 7.92 -10.37
N ASP A 492 11.27 7.17 -9.67
CA ASP A 492 10.80 6.05 -8.85
C ASP A 492 10.09 6.66 -7.62
N PRO A 493 8.75 6.50 -7.48
CA PRO A 493 7.99 7.10 -6.38
C PRO A 493 8.46 6.62 -5.00
N ASP A 494 9.12 5.46 -4.93
CA ASP A 494 9.70 4.91 -3.72
C ASP A 494 11.19 5.23 -3.53
N SER A 495 11.86 5.88 -4.50
CA SER A 495 13.29 6.23 -4.38
C SER A 495 13.58 7.13 -3.18
N GLN A 496 12.58 7.90 -2.76
CA GLN A 496 12.61 8.74 -1.57
C GLN A 496 11.79 8.16 -0.42
N LYS A 497 11.48 6.85 -0.38
CA LYS A 497 10.70 6.22 0.69
C LYS A 497 11.49 5.13 1.45
N ASP A 498 12.79 5.37 1.69
CA ASP A 498 13.69 4.54 2.50
C ASP A 498 13.97 5.10 3.91
N LEU A 499 14.29 4.25 4.89
CA LEU A 499 14.74 4.71 6.22
C LEU A 499 16.15 5.30 6.16
N GLY A 500 16.42 6.28 7.04
CA GLY A 500 17.77 6.82 7.24
C GLY A 500 17.87 8.34 7.12
N LEU A 501 19.11 8.82 7.06
CA LEU A 501 19.45 10.25 7.05
C LEU A 501 19.12 10.89 5.68
N ARG A 502 18.49 12.06 5.70
CA ARG A 502 18.11 12.83 4.52
C ARG A 502 18.27 14.33 4.73
N VAL A 503 18.55 15.06 3.65
CA VAL A 503 18.50 16.53 3.65
C VAL A 503 17.05 16.99 3.89
N GLN A 504 16.88 18.02 4.71
CA GLN A 504 15.57 18.56 5.04
C GLN A 504 14.94 19.24 3.81
N SER A 505 13.69 18.91 3.46
CA SER A 505 12.97 19.57 2.36
C SER A 505 12.05 20.69 2.88
N PRO A 506 11.73 21.72 2.06
CA PRO A 506 10.84 22.82 2.45
C PRO A 506 9.46 22.33 2.91
N ALA A 507 8.87 21.35 2.22
CA ALA A 507 7.60 20.73 2.61
C ALA A 507 7.66 19.96 3.95
N SER A 508 8.87 19.67 4.45
CA SER A 508 9.11 18.97 5.73
C SER A 508 9.57 19.92 6.85
N ALA A 509 9.72 21.22 6.55
CA ALA A 509 10.27 22.20 7.48
C ALA A 509 9.35 22.41 8.69
N ASP A 510 8.03 22.44 8.45
CA ASP A 510 7.05 22.79 9.49
C ASP A 510 6.59 21.59 10.34
N VAL A 511 6.71 20.37 9.82
CA VAL A 511 6.41 19.12 10.59
C VAL A 511 7.46 18.87 11.69
N SER A 512 8.65 19.50 11.59
CA SER A 512 9.78 19.24 12.49
C SER A 512 10.05 20.36 13.50
N LYS A 513 9.35 21.50 13.46
CA LYS A 513 9.70 22.67 14.31
C LYS A 513 9.40 22.49 15.82
N ALA A 514 8.59 21.51 16.22
CA ALA A 514 8.11 21.36 17.60
C ALA A 514 9.06 20.66 18.60
N SER A 515 10.34 20.42 18.28
CA SER A 515 11.29 19.85 19.26
C SER A 515 12.67 20.49 19.15
N SER A 516 12.83 21.65 19.77
CA SER A 516 14.09 22.35 19.87
C SER A 516 14.22 22.91 21.29
N MET A 517 14.74 22.10 22.20
CA MET A 517 15.27 22.58 23.48
C MET A 517 16.23 23.75 23.22
N ARG A 518 15.93 24.91 23.79
CA ARG A 518 16.79 26.09 23.78
C ARG A 518 17.61 26.02 25.08
N SER A 519 18.86 25.57 24.99
CA SER A 519 19.82 25.75 26.08
C SER A 519 20.16 27.24 26.21
N THR A 520 19.96 27.76 27.41
CA THR A 520 20.10 29.15 27.87
C THR A 520 21.54 29.66 27.91
N GLU A 521 21.72 30.91 27.46
CA GLU A 521 22.69 31.99 27.82
C GLU A 521 22.58 33.02 26.66
N GLU A 522 22.28 34.32 26.73
CA GLU A 522 22.12 35.38 27.74
C GLU A 522 21.17 36.49 27.16
N PRO A 523 20.79 37.58 27.88
CA PRO A 523 19.55 38.33 27.67
C PRO A 523 19.65 39.57 26.76
N GLY A 524 18.57 39.86 26.03
CA GLY A 524 18.37 41.16 25.39
C GLY A 524 17.28 41.16 24.31
N GLU A 525 16.39 42.14 24.41
CA GLU A 525 15.34 42.56 23.44
C GLU A 525 14.00 41.79 23.44
N THR A 526 13.01 42.48 24.01
CA THR A 526 11.57 42.35 23.83
C THR A 526 11.18 42.29 22.35
N LYS A 527 10.45 41.24 21.96
CA LYS A 527 9.47 41.27 20.87
C LYS A 527 8.25 40.45 21.26
N ASP A 528 7.14 41.15 21.44
CA ASP A 528 5.79 40.61 21.47
C ASP A 528 5.46 39.98 20.10
N GLY A 529 4.82 38.82 20.13
CA GLY A 529 4.17 38.21 18.97
C GLY A 529 4.57 36.75 18.72
N GLU A 530 3.79 35.81 19.25
CA GLU A 530 3.46 34.51 18.61
C GLU A 530 2.48 33.72 19.51
N LEU A 531 1.18 34.00 19.35
CA LEU A 531 0.06 33.19 19.86
C LEU A 531 -0.99 32.99 18.76
N GLU A 532 -0.57 32.78 17.51
CA GLU A 532 -1.47 32.47 16.40
C GLU A 532 -1.13 31.12 15.78
N GLY A 533 -2.06 30.15 15.88
CA GLY A 533 -2.02 29.00 14.97
C GLY A 533 -2.64 27.69 15.45
N VAL A 534 -3.06 27.55 16.71
CA VAL A 534 -3.77 26.35 17.19
C VAL A 534 -5.20 26.75 17.52
N ARG A 535 -6.17 26.20 16.78
CA ARG A 535 -7.60 26.40 17.06
C ARG A 535 -8.06 25.31 18.02
N SER A 536 -8.49 25.72 19.21
CA SER A 536 -9.26 24.87 20.13
C SER A 536 -10.75 25.11 19.87
N SER A 537 -11.51 24.03 19.77
CA SER A 537 -12.96 24.09 19.55
C SER A 537 -13.69 23.37 20.67
N GLY A 538 -14.86 23.89 21.04
CA GLY A 538 -15.75 23.24 21.99
C GLY A 538 -16.42 21.99 21.40
N PRO A 539 -17.13 21.18 22.23
CA PRO A 539 -17.76 19.92 21.83
C PRO A 539 -18.86 20.06 20.76
N THR A 540 -19.29 21.28 20.44
CA THR A 540 -20.27 21.61 19.38
C THR A 540 -19.64 22.19 18.10
N GLY A 541 -18.32 22.33 18.03
CA GLY A 541 -17.61 22.90 16.87
C GLY A 541 -17.63 24.42 16.80
N GLU A 542 -17.89 25.10 17.93
CA GLU A 542 -17.82 26.56 18.04
C GLU A 542 -16.39 27.04 18.32
N ASP A 543 -15.96 28.11 17.63
CA ASP A 543 -14.68 28.79 17.86
C ASP A 543 -14.72 29.53 19.21
N LEU A 544 -13.84 29.17 20.15
CA LEU A 544 -13.72 29.88 21.42
C LEU A 544 -12.94 31.19 21.22
N HIS A 545 -13.65 32.32 21.12
CA HIS A 545 -13.03 33.65 21.18
C HIS A 545 -12.55 33.95 22.61
N VAL A 546 -11.25 34.19 22.78
CA VAL A 546 -10.68 34.71 24.03
C VAL A 546 -11.08 36.18 24.16
N GLY A 547 -12.10 36.45 24.98
CA GLY A 547 -12.53 37.80 25.34
C GLY A 547 -11.53 38.47 26.29
N ASP A 548 -11.15 39.69 25.92
CA ASP A 548 -10.26 40.60 26.62
C ASP A 548 -10.73 40.90 28.06
N HIS A 549 -9.85 40.71 29.05
CA HIS A 549 -10.12 41.00 30.45
C HIS A 549 -10.06 42.51 30.68
N GLY A 550 -11.22 43.18 30.72
CA GLY A 550 -11.36 44.56 31.15
C GLY A 550 -11.06 44.73 32.65
N GLU A 551 -10.03 45.51 32.96
CA GLU A 551 -9.67 45.96 34.30
C GLU A 551 -10.81 46.71 35.00
N VAL A 552 -11.13 46.28 36.21
CA VAL A 552 -11.91 47.02 37.20
C VAL A 552 -11.03 48.13 37.78
N LYS A 553 -11.45 49.40 37.62
CA LYS A 553 -10.93 50.53 38.42
C LYS A 553 -12.00 51.01 39.40
N ASP A 554 -11.65 50.92 40.67
CA ASP A 554 -12.26 51.65 41.78
C ASP A 554 -12.21 53.18 41.57
N GLY A 555 -13.29 53.89 41.93
CA GLY A 555 -13.38 55.34 41.77
C GLY A 555 -14.64 55.95 42.39
N ASN A 556 -14.61 56.10 43.71
CA ASN A 556 -15.58 56.66 44.66
C ASN A 556 -16.19 58.06 44.31
N LYS A 557 -17.35 58.32 44.94
CA LYS A 557 -17.98 59.61 45.37
C LYS A 557 -19.02 60.35 44.50
N LYS A 558 -20.17 60.48 45.18
CA LYS A 558 -21.27 61.47 45.17
C LYS A 558 -22.42 61.28 44.21
#